data_AF-A0A2T1DVD3-F1
#
_entry.id   AF-A0A2T1DVD3-F1
#
_cell.length_a   1.000
_cell.length_b   1.000
_cell.length_c   1.000
_cell.angle_alpha   90.00
_cell.angle_beta   90.00
_cell.angle_gamma   90.00
#
_symmetry.space_group_name_H-M   'P 1'
#
loop_
_entity.id
_entity.type
_entity.pdbx_description
1 polymer ?
#
loop_
_entity_poly.entity_id
_entity_poly.type
_entity_poly.pdbx_seq_one_letter_code
_entity_poly.pdbx_strand_id
1 'polypeptide(L)'
;MDTLVLPVVVLPEICYLVASRLGHQAMRRFVSVMTPDAVQVESVTTEDLVRVHQILEQYADNQLDFTDAAIVAIAGRLTITCVYKLDRRDFAIICPRHCDYFELLP
;
A
#
# COMPACT_ATOMS: atom_id res chain seq x y z
N MET A 1 3.56 -18.84 8.68
CA MET A 1 3.27 -17.42 8.97
C MET A 1 3.11 -16.76 7.63
N ASP A 2 2.02 -16.05 7.41
CA ASP A 2 1.81 -15.37 6.14
C ASP A 2 2.78 -14.18 6.05
N THR A 3 3.38 -13.99 4.88
CA THR A 3 4.35 -12.92 4.66
C THR A 3 3.64 -11.58 4.62
N LEU A 4 4.04 -10.63 5.49
CA LEU A 4 3.58 -9.25 5.42
C LEU A 4 4.35 -8.52 4.32
N VAL A 5 3.61 -7.95 3.36
CA VAL A 5 4.18 -7.15 2.27
C VAL A 5 3.90 -5.68 2.52
N LEU A 6 4.94 -4.84 2.49
CA LEU A 6 4.86 -3.40 2.61
C LEU A 6 5.34 -2.74 1.30
N PRO A 7 4.44 -2.16 0.48
CA PRO A 7 4.85 -1.32 -0.63
C PRO A 7 5.75 -0.18 -0.16
N VAL A 8 6.92 -0.04 -0.79
CA VAL A 8 7.94 0.94 -0.38
C VAL A 8 7.43 2.39 -0.41
N VAL A 9 6.45 2.68 -1.26
CA VAL A 9 5.82 4.00 -1.38
C VAL A 9 5.04 4.43 -0.14
N VAL A 10 4.63 3.48 0.70
CA VAL A 10 3.94 3.76 1.98
C VAL A 10 4.95 4.18 3.06
N LEU A 11 6.22 3.78 2.92
CA LEU A 11 7.24 3.98 3.95
C LEU A 11 7.54 5.47 4.22
N PRO A 12 7.68 6.36 3.21
CA PRO A 12 7.81 7.80 3.42
C PRO A 12 6.64 8.40 4.19
N GLU A 13 5.40 8.02 3.88
CA GLU A 13 4.21 8.54 4.54
C GLU A 13 4.14 8.11 6.01
N ILE A 14 4.41 6.83 6.31
CA ILE A 14 4.49 6.36 7.70
C ILE A 14 5.59 7.11 8.45
N CYS A 15 6.79 7.24 7.85
CA CYS A 15 7.89 7.96 8.48
C CYS A 15 7.53 9.42 8.78
N TYR A 16 6.89 10.10 7.82
CA TYR A 16 6.42 11.47 7.99
C TYR A 16 5.38 11.59 9.10
N LEU A 17 4.36 10.71 9.12
CA LEU A 17 3.31 10.70 10.14
C LEU A 17 3.86 10.39 11.54
N VAL A 18 4.74 9.40 11.66
CA VAL A 18 5.36 9.05 12.95
C VAL A 18 6.26 10.19 13.43
N ALA A 19 7.10 10.76 12.56
CA ALA A 19 7.98 11.87 12.94
C ALA A 19 7.18 13.12 13.35
N SER A 20 6.14 13.48 12.59
CA SER A 20 5.32 14.67 12.85
C SER A 20 4.47 14.56 14.12
N ARG A 21 4.03 13.35 14.50
CA ARG A 21 3.15 13.13 15.66
C ARG A 21 3.88 12.66 16.92
N LEU A 22 4.96 11.89 16.77
CA LEU A 22 5.67 11.20 17.87
C LEU A 22 7.17 11.52 17.93
N GLY A 23 7.69 12.31 16.99
CA GLY A 23 9.08 12.74 16.92
C GLY A 23 10.04 11.74 16.26
N HIS A 24 11.25 12.22 15.94
CA HIS A 24 12.27 11.45 15.21
C HIS A 24 12.79 10.22 15.97
N GLN A 25 12.69 10.19 17.30
CA GLN A 25 13.06 9.00 18.07
C GLN A 25 12.09 7.83 17.79
N ALA A 26 10.78 8.11 17.75
CA ALA A 26 9.78 7.11 17.41
C ALA A 26 9.93 6.63 15.97
N MET A 27 10.20 7.55 15.02
CA MET A 27 10.44 7.20 13.62
C MET A 27 11.65 6.26 13.45
N ARG A 28 12.78 6.55 14.12
CA ARG A 28 13.96 5.67 14.09
C ARG A 28 13.65 4.28 14.67
N ARG A 29 12.86 4.22 15.75
CA ARG A 29 12.43 2.94 16.32
C ARG A 29 11.52 2.17 15.36
N PHE A 30 10.60 2.84 14.68
CA PHE A 30 9.76 2.22 13.65
C PHE A 30 10.61 1.62 12.51
N VAL A 31 11.57 2.38 11.97
CA VAL A 31 12.46 1.86 10.92
C VAL A 31 13.31 0.68 11.44
N SER A 32 13.75 0.72 12.70
CA SER A 32 14.58 -0.35 13.27
C SER A 32 13.88 -1.71 13.37
N VAL A 33 12.54 -1.76 13.35
CA VAL A 33 11.79 -3.02 13.38
C VAL A 33 11.44 -3.55 11.98
N MET A 34 11.78 -2.82 10.90
CA MET A 34 11.60 -3.25 9.52
C MET A 34 12.75 -4.19 9.09
N THR A 35 12.78 -5.39 9.65
CA THR A 35 13.79 -6.41 9.31
C THR A 35 13.27 -7.34 8.21
N PRO A 36 14.15 -8.03 7.46
CA PRO A 36 13.75 -9.00 6.43
C PRO A 36 12.85 -10.12 6.97
N ASP A 37 13.01 -10.49 8.25
CA ASP A 37 12.20 -11.51 8.92
C ASP A 37 10.82 -10.98 9.35
N ALA A 38 10.64 -9.67 9.43
CA ALA A 38 9.41 -9.03 9.91
C ALA A 38 8.49 -8.58 8.76
N VAL A 39 9.06 -8.07 7.67
CA VAL A 39 8.29 -7.52 6.55
C VAL A 39 9.08 -7.62 5.24
N GLN A 40 8.39 -8.02 4.17
CA GLN A 40 8.91 -7.88 2.82
C GLN A 40 8.59 -6.48 2.31
N VAL A 41 9.61 -5.65 2.13
CA VAL A 41 9.46 -4.34 1.48
C VAL A 41 9.44 -4.54 -0.03
N GLU A 42 8.31 -4.24 -0.67
CA GLU A 42 8.10 -4.44 -2.09
C GLU A 42 8.30 -3.13 -2.87
N SER A 43 9.11 -3.18 -3.93
CA SER A 43 9.34 -2.03 -4.80
C SER A 43 8.18 -1.84 -5.80
N VAL A 44 8.02 -0.60 -6.26
CA VAL A 44 7.17 -0.30 -7.43
C VAL A 44 8.00 -0.52 -8.69
N THR A 45 7.49 -1.33 -9.62
CA THR A 45 8.11 -1.51 -10.94
C THR A 45 7.55 -0.53 -11.97
N THR A 46 8.16 -0.44 -13.14
CA THR A 46 7.64 0.38 -14.24
C THR A 46 6.27 -0.12 -14.73
N GLU A 47 6.05 -1.44 -14.71
CA GLU A 47 4.75 -2.04 -15.03
C GLU A 47 3.68 -1.66 -14.00
N ASP A 48 4.06 -1.60 -12.72
CA ASP A 48 3.17 -1.10 -11.66
C ASP A 48 2.77 0.35 -11.93
N LEU A 49 3.70 1.21 -12.38
CA LEU A 49 3.39 2.61 -12.73
C LEU A 49 2.39 2.74 -13.88
N VAL A 50 2.50 1.88 -14.90
CA VAL A 50 1.50 1.83 -15.98
C VAL A 50 0.13 1.44 -15.40
N ARG A 51 0.09 0.47 -14.49
CA ARG A 51 -1.16 0.05 -13.86
C ARG A 51 -1.72 1.12 -12.92
N VAL A 52 -0.87 1.81 -12.17
CA VAL A 52 -1.23 2.95 -11.32
C VAL A 52 -1.94 4.01 -12.15
N HIS A 53 -1.36 4.42 -13.27
CA HIS A 53 -1.99 5.42 -14.14
C HIS A 53 -3.39 4.96 -14.61
N GLN A 54 -3.52 3.70 -15.03
CA GLN A 54 -4.82 3.15 -15.43
C GLN A 54 -5.85 3.14 -14.30
N ILE A 55 -5.43 2.89 -13.05
CA ILE A 55 -6.32 2.91 -11.89
C ILE A 55 -6.76 4.34 -11.59
N LEU A 56 -5.82 5.29 -11.59
CA LEU A 56 -6.13 6.71 -11.35
C LEU A 56 -7.11 7.27 -12.40
N GLU A 57 -6.94 6.90 -13.67
CA GLU A 57 -7.91 7.26 -14.73
C GLU A 57 -9.26 6.57 -14.53
N GLN A 58 -9.26 5.27 -14.18
CA GLN A 58 -10.48 4.49 -13.99
C GLN A 58 -11.34 5.01 -12.83
N TYR A 59 -10.72 5.53 -11.77
CA TYR A 59 -11.39 6.04 -10.57
C TYR A 59 -11.13 7.55 -10.37
N ALA A 60 -11.06 8.32 -11.47
CA ALA A 60 -10.73 9.74 -11.43
C ALA A 60 -11.70 10.56 -10.55
N ASP A 61 -12.99 10.19 -10.54
CA ASP A 61 -14.02 10.83 -9.71
C ASP A 61 -13.84 10.58 -8.21
N ASN A 62 -13.09 9.53 -7.83
CA ASN A 62 -12.86 9.14 -6.44
C ASN A 62 -11.63 9.83 -5.82
N GLN A 63 -10.84 10.57 -6.62
CA GLN A 63 -9.65 11.28 -6.16
C GLN A 63 -8.65 10.37 -5.40
N LEU A 64 -8.49 9.12 -5.86
CA LEU A 64 -7.47 8.22 -5.31
C LEU A 64 -6.09 8.87 -5.39
N ASP A 65 -5.30 8.73 -4.33
CA ASP A 65 -3.91 9.14 -4.37
C ASP A 65 -3.02 8.09 -5.06
N PHE A 66 -1.77 8.48 -5.29
CA PHE A 66 -0.77 7.62 -5.91
C PHE A 66 -0.48 6.36 -5.08
N THR A 67 -0.42 6.50 -3.75
CA THR A 67 -0.05 5.42 -2.83
C THR A 67 -1.10 4.33 -2.84
N ASP A 68 -2.37 4.71 -2.82
CA ASP A 68 -3.51 3.82 -2.94
C ASP A 68 -3.51 3.05 -4.26
N ALA A 69 -3.35 3.76 -5.38
CA ALA A 69 -3.26 3.12 -6.69
C ALA A 69 -2.04 2.17 -6.79
N ALA A 70 -0.92 2.51 -6.15
CA ALA A 70 0.28 1.69 -6.13
C ALA A 70 0.10 0.41 -5.30
N ILE A 71 -0.58 0.49 -4.15
CA ILE A 71 -0.96 -0.69 -3.35
C ILE A 71 -1.81 -1.64 -4.20
N VAL A 72 -2.81 -1.13 -4.92
CA VAL A 72 -3.68 -1.94 -5.79
C VAL A 72 -2.90 -2.58 -6.94
N ALA A 73 -1.99 -1.83 -7.58
CA ALA A 73 -1.15 -2.35 -8.65
C ALA A 73 -0.24 -3.49 -8.16
N ILE A 74 0.46 -3.29 -7.04
CA ILE A 74 1.33 -4.29 -6.44
C ILE A 74 0.54 -5.52 -5.99
N ALA A 75 -0.62 -5.32 -5.35
CA ALA A 75 -1.48 -6.42 -4.93
C ALA A 75 -1.94 -7.26 -6.13
N GLY A 76 -2.24 -6.61 -7.26
CA GLY A 76 -2.54 -7.29 -8.52
C GLY A 76 -1.35 -8.11 -9.06
N ARG A 77 -0.15 -7.52 -9.09
CA ARG A 77 1.07 -8.22 -9.55
C ARG A 77 1.42 -9.42 -8.68
N LEU A 78 1.24 -9.30 -7.37
CA LEU A 78 1.56 -10.35 -6.39
C LEU A 78 0.39 -11.30 -6.13
N THR A 79 -0.75 -11.13 -6.80
CA THR A 79 -1.97 -11.93 -6.57
C THR A 79 -2.43 -11.92 -5.10
N ILE A 80 -2.23 -10.79 -4.42
CA ILE A 80 -2.65 -10.58 -3.03
C ILE A 80 -4.10 -10.12 -3.02
N THR A 81 -4.96 -10.83 -2.29
CA THR A 81 -6.37 -10.47 -2.13
C THR A 81 -6.65 -9.78 -0.80
N CYS A 82 -5.73 -9.84 0.16
CA CYS A 82 -5.89 -9.26 1.49
C CYS A 82 -5.05 -7.98 1.65
N VAL A 83 -5.68 -6.86 2.00
CA VAL A 83 -5.02 -5.56 2.17
C VAL A 83 -5.30 -5.00 3.56
N TYR A 84 -4.24 -4.55 4.25
CA TYR A 84 -4.38 -3.89 5.54
C TYR A 84 -4.62 -2.38 5.37
N LYS A 85 -5.84 -1.88 5.60
CA LYS A 85 -6.17 -0.45 5.46
C LYS A 85 -7.24 0.01 6.46
N LEU A 86 -6.97 1.12 7.15
CA LEU A 86 -7.92 1.72 8.11
C LEU A 86 -9.05 2.49 7.41
N ASP A 87 -8.74 3.20 6.32
CA ASP A 87 -9.76 3.85 5.50
C ASP A 87 -10.21 2.91 4.38
N ARG A 88 -11.40 2.35 4.52
CA ARG A 88 -11.93 1.34 3.58
C ARG A 88 -12.67 1.95 2.40
N ARG A 89 -12.96 3.25 2.40
CA ARG A 89 -13.85 3.88 1.40
C ARG A 89 -13.29 3.75 -0.01
N ASP A 90 -12.02 4.07 -0.14
CA ASP A 90 -11.33 4.11 -1.43
C ASP A 90 -11.12 2.71 -2.01
N PHE A 91 -10.95 1.69 -1.17
CA PHE A 91 -10.67 0.32 -1.62
C PHE A 91 -11.94 -0.52 -1.83
N ALA A 92 -13.05 -0.19 -1.16
CA ALA A 92 -14.30 -0.93 -1.29
C ALA A 92 -14.93 -0.84 -2.69
N ILE A 93 -14.58 0.20 -3.45
CA ILE A 93 -15.08 0.43 -4.81
C ILE A 93 -14.17 -0.16 -5.89
N ILE A 94 -12.95 -0.57 -5.52
CA ILE A 94 -11.95 -1.03 -6.46
C ILE A 94 -12.19 -2.51 -6.76
N CYS A 95 -12.42 -2.83 -8.03
CA CYS A 95 -12.45 -4.20 -8.54
C CYS A 95 -11.06 -4.54 -9.12
N PRO A 96 -10.24 -5.36 -8.44
CA PRO A 96 -8.94 -5.78 -8.93
C PRO A 96 -9.09 -6.66 -10.17
N ARG A 97 -8.03 -6.80 -10.96
CA ARG A 97 -8.07 -7.68 -12.15
C ARG A 97 -8.06 -9.17 -11.79
N HIS A 98 -7.59 -9.51 -10.58
CA HIS A 98 -7.33 -10.88 -10.14
C HIS A 98 -8.34 -11.40 -9.11
N CYS A 99 -9.26 -10.57 -8.62
CA CYS A 99 -10.33 -10.97 -7.70
C CYS A 99 -11.53 -10.01 -7.81
N ASP A 100 -12.70 -10.44 -7.32
CA ASP A 100 -13.92 -9.62 -7.38
C ASP A 100 -13.84 -8.39 -6.46
N TYR A 101 -13.19 -8.53 -5.30
CA TYR A 101 -12.96 -7.48 -4.32
C TYR A 101 -11.76 -7.84 -3.43
N PHE A 102 -11.12 -6.83 -2.82
CA PHE A 102 -10.13 -7.06 -1.78
C PHE A 102 -10.81 -7.47 -0.47
N GLU A 103 -10.21 -8.42 0.23
CA GLU A 103 -10.42 -8.62 1.66
C GLU A 103 -9.68 -7.51 2.42
N LEU A 104 -10.41 -6.61 3.07
CA LEU A 104 -9.83 -5.49 3.80
C LEU A 104 -9.73 -5.82 5.28
N LEU A 105 -8.51 -5.76 5.82
CA LEU A 105 -8.20 -6.00 7.23
C LEU A 105 -7.51 -4.79 7.87
N PRO A 106 -7.45 -4.71 9.22
CA PRO A 106 -8.59 -5.06 10.05
C PRO A 106 -9.85 -4.34 9.60
#